data_AF-A0A527GD32-F1
#
_entry.id   AF-A0A527GD32-F1
#
_cell.length_a   1.000
_cell.length_b   1.000
_cell.length_c   1.000
_cell.angle_alpha   90.00
_cell.angle_beta   90.00
_cell.angle_gamma   90.00
#
_symmetry.space_group_name_H-M   'P 1'
#
loop_
_entity.id
_entity.type
_entity.pdbx_description
1 polymer ?
#
loop_
_entity_poly.entity_id
_entity_poly.type
_entity_poly.pdbx_seq_one_letter_code
_entity_poly.pdbx_strand_id
1 'polypeptide(L)'
;MSDAKISSGLSRRMFMTASVSAAAVMPLVNSPTRAAQPASAKPAEPRDLSAVSMRINKQTYNLALDNRTSLLDALRDHVGLTGTKKGCDHGQCGACTVLIDGKRVLSCLSFAVMNQGREITTVEGLASAEGELHPVQQAFVDHDAFQCGYCTPGQIMSAIGCINEG
;
A
#
# COMPACT_ATOMS: atom_id res chain seq x y z
N MET A 1 0.67 -65.48 10.58
CA MET A 1 -0.19 -64.45 10.00
C MET A 1 -0.05 -63.21 10.88
N SER A 2 1.04 -62.46 10.74
CA SER A 2 1.21 -61.33 9.80
C SER A 2 0.08 -60.34 9.87
N ASP A 3 0.34 -59.20 10.50
CA ASP A 3 -0.07 -57.91 9.95
C ASP A 3 1.06 -56.89 10.19
N ALA A 4 1.67 -56.50 9.08
CA ALA A 4 2.81 -55.59 9.01
C ALA A 4 2.32 -54.13 9.07
N LYS A 5 2.79 -53.37 10.06
CA LYS A 5 2.59 -51.92 10.10
C LYS A 5 3.60 -51.24 9.19
N ILE A 6 3.11 -50.66 8.11
CA ILE A 6 3.83 -49.74 7.23
C ILE A 6 4.19 -48.48 8.04
N SER A 7 5.48 -48.17 8.14
CA SER A 7 5.96 -46.84 8.48
C SER A 7 7.22 -46.55 7.67
N SER A 8 7.03 -46.05 6.46
CA SER A 8 8.09 -45.48 5.65
C SER A 8 7.75 -44.01 5.38
N GLY A 9 8.21 -43.14 6.26
CA GLY A 9 8.17 -41.69 6.07
C GLY A 9 9.40 -41.06 6.71
N LEU A 10 10.35 -40.61 5.89
CA LEU A 10 11.48 -39.81 6.35
C LEU A 10 10.96 -38.61 7.16
N SER A 11 11.39 -38.49 8.42
CA SER A 11 11.06 -37.33 9.24
C SER A 11 11.83 -36.10 8.79
N ARG A 12 11.19 -34.92 8.83
CA ARG A 12 11.79 -33.61 8.52
C ARG A 12 13.13 -33.36 9.22
N ARG A 13 13.34 -33.96 10.41
CA ARG A 13 14.61 -33.86 11.16
C ARG A 13 15.75 -34.64 10.51
N MET A 14 15.48 -35.75 9.83
CA MET A 14 16.49 -36.60 9.20
C MET A 14 17.02 -35.99 7.89
N PHE A 15 16.21 -35.15 7.22
CA PHE A 15 16.61 -34.44 5.99
C PHE A 15 17.57 -33.27 6.29
N MET A 16 17.45 -32.63 7.45
CA MET A 16 18.32 -31.50 7.87
C MET A 16 19.69 -31.95 8.40
N THR A 17 19.87 -33.23 8.73
CA THR A 17 21.13 -33.75 9.34
C THR A 17 22.02 -34.53 8.37
N ALA A 18 21.58 -34.78 7.13
CA ALA A 18 22.31 -35.60 6.16
C ALA A 18 22.69 -34.78 4.92
N SER A 19 23.72 -33.93 5.03
CA SER A 19 24.50 -33.47 3.86
C SER A 19 25.90 -33.00 4.27
N VAL A 20 26.81 -33.95 4.51
CA VAL A 20 28.26 -33.69 4.59
C VAL A 20 28.90 -34.00 3.24
N SER A 21 29.34 -32.93 2.57
CA SER A 21 30.53 -32.80 1.71
C SER A 21 30.74 -33.74 0.51
N ALA A 22 30.51 -33.18 -0.69
CA ALA A 22 31.32 -33.48 -1.88
C ALA A 22 31.90 -32.15 -2.40
N ALA A 23 33.15 -31.85 -2.02
CA ALA A 23 33.88 -30.70 -2.54
C ALA A 23 34.34 -31.02 -3.97
N ALA A 24 33.55 -30.64 -4.97
CA ALA A 24 33.96 -30.63 -6.35
C ALA A 24 34.78 -29.35 -6.61
N VAL A 25 36.07 -29.51 -6.84
CA VAL A 25 36.99 -28.43 -7.26
C VAL A 25 36.61 -28.02 -8.69
N MET A 26 35.85 -26.94 -8.83
CA MET A 26 35.55 -26.35 -10.14
C MET A 26 36.66 -25.36 -10.52
N PRO A 27 37.23 -25.43 -11.75
CA PRO A 27 38.15 -24.42 -12.21
C PRO A 27 37.39 -23.10 -12.42
N LEU A 28 37.86 -22.05 -11.75
CA LEU A 28 37.40 -20.68 -11.96
C LEU A 28 37.83 -20.20 -13.34
N VAL A 29 36.95 -20.37 -14.34
CA VAL A 29 37.05 -19.66 -15.62
C VAL A 29 36.75 -18.19 -15.36
N ASN A 30 37.81 -17.39 -15.24
CA ASN A 30 37.72 -15.94 -15.08
C ASN A 30 37.42 -15.28 -16.44
N SER A 31 36.19 -15.40 -16.91
CA SER A 31 35.69 -14.61 -18.03
C SER A 31 35.38 -13.20 -17.52
N PRO A 32 36.03 -12.13 -18.01
CA PRO A 32 35.58 -10.78 -17.72
C PRO A 32 34.29 -10.56 -18.51
N THR A 33 33.16 -10.91 -17.91
CA THR A 33 31.89 -10.31 -18.31
C THR A 33 32.02 -8.82 -18.02
N ARG A 34 32.36 -8.05 -19.05
CA ARG A 34 32.26 -6.59 -19.03
C ARG A 34 30.81 -6.29 -18.67
N ALA A 35 30.57 -5.93 -17.41
CA ALA A 35 29.27 -5.47 -16.96
C ALA A 35 28.84 -4.36 -17.92
N ALA A 36 27.68 -4.55 -18.57
CA ALA A 36 27.09 -3.50 -19.38
C ALA A 36 26.88 -2.30 -18.44
N GLN A 37 27.64 -1.24 -18.71
CA GLN A 37 27.55 0.00 -17.97
C GLN A 37 26.11 0.49 -18.12
N PRO A 38 25.34 0.67 -17.04
CA PRO A 38 23.97 1.14 -17.16
C PRO A 38 24.02 2.46 -17.92
N ALA A 39 23.28 2.53 -19.03
CA ALA A 39 23.19 3.73 -19.83
C ALA A 39 22.84 4.87 -18.87
N SER A 40 23.67 5.90 -18.83
CA SER A 40 23.43 7.09 -18.03
C SER A 40 22.07 7.65 -18.43
N ALA A 41 21.07 7.48 -17.58
CA ALA A 41 19.74 8.01 -17.83
C ALA A 41 19.88 9.53 -18.02
N LYS A 42 19.35 10.03 -19.14
CA LYS A 42 19.29 11.46 -19.41
C LYS A 42 18.56 12.13 -18.22
N PRO A 43 19.05 13.27 -17.70
CA PRO A 43 18.34 13.99 -16.64
C PRO A 43 16.87 14.16 -17.02
N ALA A 44 15.97 13.85 -16.09
CA ALA A 44 14.54 14.00 -16.33
C ALA A 44 14.26 15.46 -16.75
N GLU A 45 13.53 15.62 -17.86
CA GLU A 45 13.03 16.92 -18.32
C GLU A 45 12.27 17.64 -17.17
N PRO A 46 12.24 18.99 -17.17
CA PRO A 46 11.52 19.76 -16.16
C PRO A 46 10.09 19.26 -16.00
N ARG A 47 9.66 19.04 -14.75
CA ARG A 47 8.32 18.55 -14.44
C ARG A 47 7.32 19.70 -14.63
N ASP A 48 6.37 19.53 -15.55
CA ASP A 48 5.23 20.45 -15.64
C ASP A 48 4.39 20.34 -14.36
N LEU A 49 4.37 21.44 -13.60
CA LEU A 49 3.55 21.57 -12.41
C LEU A 49 2.21 22.21 -12.77
N SER A 50 1.13 21.55 -12.37
CA SER A 50 -0.23 22.10 -12.46
C SER A 50 -0.68 22.62 -11.10
N ALA A 51 -1.33 23.79 -11.10
CA ALA A 51 -2.05 24.27 -9.94
C ALA A 51 -3.35 23.46 -9.77
N VAL A 52 -3.52 22.85 -8.60
CA VAL A 52 -4.72 22.09 -8.23
C VAL A 52 -5.25 22.58 -6.89
N SER A 53 -6.57 22.72 -6.79
CA SER A 53 -7.27 23.03 -5.54
C SER A 53 -8.21 21.88 -5.20
N MET A 54 -8.15 21.37 -3.98
CA MET A 54 -9.02 20.30 -3.48
C MET A 54 -9.54 20.68 -2.10
N ARG A 55 -10.74 20.21 -1.74
CA ARG A 55 -11.24 20.29 -0.37
C ARG A 55 -10.98 18.94 0.29
N ILE A 56 -10.12 18.90 1.30
CA ILE A 56 -9.65 17.67 1.97
C ILE A 56 -10.05 17.78 3.44
N ASN A 57 -10.87 16.85 3.92
CA ASN A 57 -11.44 16.85 5.27
C ASN A 57 -12.04 18.22 5.63
N LYS A 58 -12.84 18.77 4.70
CA LYS A 58 -13.50 20.09 4.78
C LYS A 58 -12.57 21.32 4.73
N GLN A 59 -11.26 21.15 4.59
CA GLN A 59 -10.31 22.26 4.45
C GLN A 59 -9.82 22.40 3.00
N THR A 60 -9.67 23.62 2.50
CA THR A 60 -9.17 23.87 1.14
C THR A 60 -7.65 23.80 1.10
N TYR A 61 -7.10 23.03 0.16
CA TYR A 61 -5.68 22.94 -0.13
C TYR A 61 -5.42 23.37 -1.57
N ASN A 62 -4.52 24.33 -1.76
CA ASN A 62 -4.03 24.78 -3.06
C ASN A 62 -2.60 24.28 -3.23
N LEU A 63 -2.35 23.46 -4.24
CA LEU A 63 -1.09 22.74 -4.45
C LEU A 63 -0.57 22.98 -5.87
N ALA A 64 0.75 22.95 -6.05
CA ALA A 64 1.40 22.89 -7.36
C ALA A 64 2.06 21.50 -7.49
N LEU A 65 1.51 20.63 -8.34
CA LEU A 65 1.88 19.21 -8.41
C LEU A 65 2.27 18.79 -9.83
N ASP A 66 3.18 17.82 -9.96
CA ASP A 66 3.39 17.12 -11.24
C ASP A 66 2.09 16.41 -11.65
N ASN A 67 1.75 16.44 -12.93
CA ASN A 67 0.53 15.82 -13.45
C ASN A 67 0.42 14.32 -13.17
N ARG A 68 1.54 13.64 -12.92
CA ARG A 68 1.62 12.21 -12.59
C ARG A 68 1.41 11.93 -11.11
N THR A 69 1.36 12.95 -10.25
CA THR A 69 1.15 12.77 -8.82
C THR A 69 -0.22 12.13 -8.57
N SER A 70 -0.20 10.92 -8.00
CA SER A 70 -1.41 10.24 -7.54
C SER A 70 -2.07 11.04 -6.42
N LEU A 71 -3.38 10.89 -6.23
CA LEU A 71 -4.09 11.47 -5.10
C LEU A 71 -3.51 10.93 -3.78
N LEU A 72 -3.12 9.65 -3.76
CA LEU A 72 -2.44 9.04 -2.62
C LEU A 72 -1.17 9.81 -2.22
N ASP A 73 -0.31 10.11 -3.20
CA ASP A 73 0.96 10.80 -2.95
C ASP A 73 0.73 12.28 -2.63
N ALA A 74 -0.25 12.92 -3.27
CA ALA A 74 -0.66 14.27 -2.90
C ALA A 74 -1.07 14.36 -1.41
N LEU A 75 -1.90 13.43 -0.94
CA LEU A 75 -2.33 13.39 0.45
C LEU A 75 -1.16 13.17 1.41
N ARG A 76 -0.29 12.21 1.11
CA ARG A 76 0.77 11.78 2.02
C ARG A 76 1.97 12.72 2.03
N ASP A 77 2.48 13.07 0.85
CA ASP A 77 3.80 13.67 0.69
C ASP A 77 3.74 15.18 0.48
N HIS A 78 2.58 15.71 0.03
CA HIS A 78 2.38 17.14 -0.18
C HIS A 78 1.50 17.78 0.90
N VAL A 79 0.43 17.11 1.31
CA VAL A 79 -0.49 17.61 2.35
C VAL A 79 -0.05 17.16 3.76
N GLY A 80 0.62 16.01 3.87
CA GLY A 80 1.09 15.46 5.15
C GLY A 80 0.05 14.60 5.89
N LEU A 81 -1.07 14.27 5.25
CA LEU A 81 -2.10 13.34 5.76
C LEU A 81 -1.68 11.91 5.44
N THR A 82 -0.96 11.28 6.37
CA THR A 82 -0.30 9.99 6.18
C THR A 82 -1.15 8.78 6.57
N GLY A 83 -2.39 8.99 7.02
CA GLY A 83 -3.35 7.96 7.40
C GLY A 83 -3.70 7.04 6.25
N THR A 84 -3.95 7.60 5.06
CA THR A 84 -4.10 6.82 3.82
C THR A 84 -2.78 6.11 3.46
N LYS A 85 -2.81 4.80 3.19
CA LYS A 85 -1.58 3.99 3.06
C LYS A 85 -1.26 3.59 1.63
N LYS A 86 0.04 3.59 1.31
CA LYS A 86 0.59 2.96 0.11
C LYS A 86 0.99 1.52 0.43
N GLY A 87 0.18 0.57 -0.01
CA GLY A 87 0.47 -0.87 0.13
C GLY A 87 1.11 -1.43 -1.15
N CYS A 88 0.35 -1.42 -2.25
CA CYS A 88 0.79 -1.98 -3.53
C CYS A 88 1.02 -0.95 -4.65
N ASP A 89 0.43 0.24 -4.56
CA ASP A 89 0.42 1.28 -5.62
C ASP A 89 -0.15 0.88 -7.00
N HIS A 90 -0.74 -0.33 -7.10
CA HIS A 90 -1.33 -0.86 -8.34
C HIS A 90 -2.79 -1.30 -8.20
N GLY A 91 -3.52 -0.74 -7.22
CA GLY A 91 -4.96 -1.00 -7.04
C GLY A 91 -5.35 -2.38 -6.51
N GLN A 92 -4.41 -3.17 -6.00
CA GLN A 92 -4.64 -4.55 -5.58
C GLN A 92 -5.07 -4.72 -4.11
N CYS A 93 -4.61 -3.83 -3.22
CA CYS A 93 -4.75 -4.05 -1.76
C CYS A 93 -5.84 -3.22 -1.06
N GLY A 94 -6.36 -2.15 -1.67
CA GLY A 94 -7.35 -1.27 -1.03
C GLY A 94 -6.86 -0.42 0.16
N ALA A 95 -5.60 -0.53 0.59
CA ALA A 95 -5.07 0.24 1.73
C ALA A 95 -5.08 1.78 1.50
N CYS A 96 -5.22 2.19 0.24
CA CYS A 96 -5.27 3.58 -0.19
C CYS A 96 -6.70 4.12 -0.38
N THR A 97 -7.74 3.40 0.05
CA THR A 97 -9.12 3.84 -0.12
C THR A 97 -9.38 5.15 0.62
N VAL A 98 -9.95 6.12 -0.11
CA VAL A 98 -10.49 7.38 0.41
C VAL A 98 -11.91 7.56 -0.12
N LEU A 99 -12.67 8.54 0.39
CA LEU A 99 -13.93 8.94 -0.22
C LEU A 99 -13.71 10.18 -1.09
N ILE A 100 -14.22 10.17 -2.31
CA ILE A 100 -14.29 11.33 -3.18
C ILE A 100 -15.76 11.62 -3.46
N ASP A 101 -16.23 12.79 -3.02
CA ASP A 101 -17.65 13.17 -3.04
C ASP A 101 -18.55 12.05 -2.47
N GLY A 102 -18.11 11.46 -1.36
CA GLY A 102 -18.80 10.36 -0.66
C GLY A 102 -18.59 8.96 -1.25
N LYS A 103 -17.96 8.80 -2.41
CA LYS A 103 -17.74 7.50 -3.06
C LYS A 103 -16.35 6.95 -2.76
N ARG A 104 -16.24 5.67 -2.40
CA ARG A 104 -14.95 5.01 -2.17
C ARG A 104 -14.13 4.88 -3.46
N VAL A 105 -12.88 5.32 -3.43
CA VAL A 105 -11.95 5.31 -4.57
C VAL A 105 -10.56 4.88 -4.13
N LEU A 106 -9.88 4.11 -4.97
CA LEU A 106 -8.47 3.76 -4.80
C LEU A 106 -7.59 4.97 -5.16
N SER A 107 -7.12 5.72 -4.17
CA SER A 107 -6.38 6.97 -4.41
C SER A 107 -5.05 6.78 -5.14
N CYS A 108 -4.45 5.58 -5.13
CA CYS A 108 -3.26 5.28 -5.93
C CYS A 108 -3.52 5.25 -7.45
N LEU A 109 -4.76 5.03 -7.88
CA LEU A 109 -5.16 4.97 -9.29
C LEU A 109 -5.94 6.22 -9.75
N SER A 110 -5.96 7.27 -8.93
CA SER A 110 -6.58 8.56 -9.26
C SER A 110 -5.50 9.63 -9.23
N PHE A 111 -5.36 10.46 -10.26
CA PHE A 111 -4.41 11.58 -10.23
C PHE A 111 -4.97 12.75 -9.44
N ALA A 112 -4.11 13.47 -8.72
CA ALA A 112 -4.53 14.64 -7.94
C ALA A 112 -5.19 15.71 -8.83
N VAL A 113 -4.62 15.95 -10.02
CA VAL A 113 -5.14 16.93 -11.00
C VAL A 113 -6.55 16.60 -11.50
N MET A 114 -6.98 15.33 -11.47
CA MET A 114 -8.34 14.93 -11.85
C MET A 114 -9.39 15.28 -10.79
N ASN A 115 -8.96 15.69 -9.59
CA ASN A 115 -9.83 15.94 -8.45
C ASN A 115 -9.99 17.43 -8.11
N GLN A 116 -9.70 18.31 -9.07
CA GLN A 116 -9.92 19.75 -8.95
C GLN A 116 -11.32 20.09 -8.40
N GLY A 117 -11.36 20.83 -7.29
CA GLY A 117 -12.56 21.32 -6.62
C GLY A 117 -13.38 20.27 -5.88
N ARG A 118 -12.97 19.00 -5.88
CA ARG A 118 -13.72 17.89 -5.28
C ARG A 118 -13.50 17.78 -3.78
N GLU A 119 -14.45 17.15 -3.08
CA GLU A 119 -14.29 16.81 -1.66
C GLU A 119 -13.62 15.46 -1.50
N ILE A 120 -12.51 15.45 -0.78
CA ILE A 120 -11.76 14.27 -0.38
C ILE A 120 -11.93 14.07 1.12
N THR A 121 -12.38 12.90 1.53
CA THR A 121 -12.38 12.50 2.95
C THR A 121 -11.41 11.35 3.16
N THR A 122 -10.45 11.54 4.05
CA THR A 122 -9.48 10.53 4.48
C THR A 122 -9.85 10.00 5.86
N VAL A 123 -9.11 9.02 6.37
CA VAL A 123 -9.35 8.43 7.71
C VAL A 123 -9.21 9.47 8.83
N GLU A 124 -8.33 10.46 8.67
CA GLU A 124 -8.13 11.56 9.61
C GLU A 124 -9.35 12.48 9.71
N GLY A 125 -10.16 12.55 8.65
CA GLY A 125 -11.37 13.38 8.60
C GLY A 125 -12.60 12.75 9.25
N LEU A 126 -12.48 11.54 9.83
CA LEU A 126 -13.61 10.80 10.38
C LEU A 126 -13.93 11.16 11.83
N ALA A 127 -12.92 11.45 12.65
CA ALA A 127 -13.13 11.81 14.04
C ALA A 127 -13.79 13.19 14.15
N SER A 128 -14.59 13.40 15.20
CA SER A 128 -15.19 14.71 15.47
C SER A 128 -14.13 15.73 15.89
N ALA A 129 -14.48 17.02 15.92
CA ALA A 129 -13.57 18.07 16.39
C ALA A 129 -13.22 17.89 17.88
N GLU A 130 -14.11 17.25 18.63
CA GLU A 130 -13.97 16.91 20.05
C GLU A 130 -13.14 15.63 20.27
N GLY A 131 -12.75 14.94 19.19
CA GLY A 131 -11.92 13.74 19.23
C GLY A 131 -12.69 12.42 19.32
N GLU A 132 -14.03 12.45 19.23
CA GLU A 132 -14.85 11.25 19.24
C GLU A 132 -14.61 10.42 17.96
N LEU A 133 -14.42 9.11 18.14
CA LEU A 133 -14.24 8.19 17.03
C LEU A 133 -15.53 8.06 16.22
N HIS A 134 -15.38 7.94 14.90
CA HIS A 134 -16.51 7.57 14.06
C HIS A 134 -17.04 6.18 14.48
N PRO A 135 -18.36 5.90 14.41
CA PRO A 135 -18.91 4.60 14.85
C PRO A 135 -18.22 3.38 14.21
N VAL A 136 -17.81 3.47 12.95
CA VAL A 136 -17.01 2.43 12.28
C VAL A 136 -15.60 2.30 12.87
N GLN A 137 -14.94 3.40 13.23
CA GLN A 137 -13.64 3.34 13.93
C GLN A 137 -13.80 2.68 15.31
N GLN A 138 -14.84 3.08 16.06
CA GLN A 138 -15.13 2.50 17.37
C GLN A 138 -15.40 0.99 17.28
N ALA A 139 -16.23 0.56 16.32
CA ALA A 139 -16.50 -0.86 16.10
C ALA A 139 -15.22 -1.66 15.76
N PHE A 140 -14.28 -1.08 15.01
CA PHE A 140 -12.99 -1.73 14.75
C PHE A 140 -12.16 -1.93 16.03
N VAL A 141 -12.23 -1.00 16.98
CA VAL A 141 -11.58 -1.10 18.30
C VAL A 141 -12.29 -2.15 19.15
N ASP A 142 -13.62 -2.08 19.26
CA ASP A 142 -14.43 -2.96 20.10
C ASP A 142 -14.30 -4.45 19.71
N HIS A 143 -14.01 -4.71 18.44
CA HIS A 143 -13.92 -6.06 17.87
C HIS A 143 -12.50 -6.51 17.51
N ASP A 144 -11.45 -5.80 17.96
CA ASP A 144 -10.05 -6.11 17.65
C ASP A 144 -9.82 -6.35 16.13
N ALA A 145 -10.47 -5.52 15.31
CA ALA A 145 -10.55 -5.71 13.85
C ALA A 145 -9.27 -5.25 13.12
N PHE A 146 -8.14 -5.16 13.82
CA PHE A 146 -6.84 -4.82 13.27
C PHE A 146 -5.71 -5.41 14.13
N GLN A 147 -4.54 -5.59 13.52
CA GLN A 147 -3.33 -5.99 14.25
C GLN A 147 -2.22 -4.97 14.01
N CYS A 148 -1.48 -5.10 12.90
CA CYS A 148 -0.43 -4.14 12.54
C CYS A 148 -0.99 -2.74 12.19
N GLY A 149 -2.30 -2.63 11.98
CA GLY A 149 -2.99 -1.36 11.71
C GLY A 149 -2.81 -0.80 10.29
N TYR A 150 -1.97 -1.42 9.44
CA TYR A 150 -1.61 -0.81 8.16
C TYR A 150 -2.77 -0.78 7.14
N CYS A 151 -3.58 -1.84 7.07
CA CYS A 151 -4.74 -1.88 6.19
C CYS A 151 -5.97 -1.16 6.77
N THR A 152 -5.96 -0.87 8.06
CA THR A 152 -7.12 -0.40 8.84
C THR A 152 -7.74 0.88 8.28
N PRO A 153 -6.97 1.92 7.89
CA PRO A 153 -7.52 3.10 7.23
C PRO A 153 -8.36 2.76 6.00
N GLY A 154 -7.80 1.97 5.07
CA GLY A 154 -8.50 1.58 3.84
C GLY A 154 -9.73 0.73 4.09
N GLN A 155 -9.67 -0.17 5.09
CA GLN A 155 -10.81 -0.99 5.51
C GLN A 155 -11.95 -0.14 6.08
N ILE A 156 -11.64 0.82 6.97
CA ILE A 156 -12.63 1.74 7.55
C ILE A 156 -13.29 2.58 6.45
N MET A 157 -12.50 3.22 5.58
CA MET A 157 -13.06 4.03 4.48
C MET A 157 -13.92 3.18 3.53
N SER A 158 -13.52 1.94 3.27
CA SER A 158 -14.29 1.01 2.43
C SER A 158 -15.60 0.57 3.07
N ALA A 159 -15.61 0.36 4.40
CA ALA A 159 -16.81 0.02 5.16
C ALA A 159 -17.81 1.17 5.18
N ILE A 160 -17.34 2.41 5.44
CA ILE A 160 -18.18 3.61 5.37
C ILE A 160 -18.75 3.78 3.96
N GLY A 161 -17.92 3.64 2.92
CA GLY A 161 -18.37 3.69 1.54
C GLY A 161 -19.45 2.64 1.24
N CYS A 162 -19.28 1.40 1.72
CA CYS A 162 -20.28 0.34 1.58
C CYS A 162 -21.60 0.70 2.29
N ILE A 163 -21.54 1.19 3.54
CA ILE A 163 -22.74 1.56 4.31
C ILE A 163 -23.51 2.69 3.61
N ASN A 164 -22.80 3.64 3.01
CA ASN A 164 -23.40 4.74 2.26
C ASN A 164 -24.05 4.32 0.93
N GLU A 165 -23.68 3.14 0.39
CA GLU A 165 -24.21 2.61 -0.88
C GLU A 165 -25.56 1.90 -0.70
N GLY A 166 -25.89 1.42 0.50
CA GLY A 166 -27.12 0.68 0.83
C GLY A 166 -26.94 -0.83 0.91
#